data_AF-A0A4R4SSA3-F1
#
_entry.id   AF-A0A4R4SSA3-F1
#
_cell.length_a   1.000
_cell.length_b   1.000
_cell.length_c   1.000
_cell.angle_alpha   90.00
_cell.angle_beta   90.00
_cell.angle_gamma   90.00
#
_symmetry.space_group_name_H-M   'P 1'
#
loop_
_entity.id
_entity.type
_entity.pdbx_description
1 polymer ?
#
loop_
_entity_poly.entity_id
_entity_poly.type
_entity_poly.pdbx_seq_one_letter_code
_entity_poly.pdbx_strand_id
1 'polypeptide(L)'
;MTQSSAPHTDEPTNAGQASTPPGDVIPFRQALGAWTLISLQTFGGPAGQIAVMQRTLVDEKRWIGQQRFLHALNYCMLLPGPEAQQLSIYVGWLLNGVRGGLAAGTLFVLPGALAMLALSAVYVRFGDTTIVTALFNGIAPAILAIVAHAVWRVG
;
A
#
# COMPACT_ATOMS: atom_id res chain seq x y z
N MET A 1 39.23 -3.22 -66.03
CA MET A 1 38.54 -4.47 -65.65
C MET A 1 39.50 -5.33 -64.87
N THR A 2 39.50 -5.21 -63.54
CA THR A 2 39.99 -6.20 -62.57
C THR A 2 39.27 -5.89 -61.25
N GLN A 3 38.69 -6.93 -60.67
CA GLN A 3 37.90 -7.01 -59.45
C GLN A 3 38.83 -7.45 -58.30
N SER A 4 38.69 -6.93 -57.07
CA SER A 4 39.08 -7.59 -55.80
C SER A 4 38.80 -6.64 -54.62
N SER A 5 37.60 -6.66 -54.05
CA SER A 5 37.22 -7.39 -52.82
C SER A 5 37.64 -6.66 -51.53
N ALA A 6 36.68 -5.90 -50.98
CA ALA A 6 36.71 -5.39 -49.61
C ALA A 6 36.35 -6.51 -48.61
N PRO A 7 36.90 -6.51 -47.39
CA PRO A 7 36.51 -7.49 -46.37
C PRO A 7 35.10 -7.19 -45.85
N HIS A 8 34.21 -8.18 -45.98
CA HIS A 8 32.94 -8.24 -45.27
C HIS A 8 33.23 -8.34 -43.78
N THR A 9 32.96 -7.28 -43.02
CA THR A 9 32.92 -7.35 -41.56
C THR A 9 31.60 -7.99 -41.19
N ASP A 10 31.64 -9.23 -40.72
CA ASP A 10 30.50 -9.91 -40.14
C ASP A 10 30.04 -9.13 -38.90
N GLU A 11 28.90 -8.46 -39.02
CA GLU A 11 28.18 -7.89 -37.90
C GLU A 11 27.58 -9.05 -37.10
N PRO A 12 27.97 -9.28 -35.83
CA PRO A 12 27.23 -10.21 -35.01
C PRO A 12 25.86 -9.60 -34.74
N THR A 13 24.86 -10.08 -35.48
CA THR A 13 23.44 -9.98 -35.16
C THR A 13 23.28 -10.49 -33.73
N ASN A 14 23.25 -9.57 -32.76
CA ASN A 14 22.97 -9.88 -31.37
C ASN A 14 21.48 -10.18 -31.26
N ALA A 15 21.14 -11.42 -31.62
CA ALA A 15 19.89 -12.10 -31.29
C ALA A 15 19.84 -12.29 -29.77
N GLY A 16 19.55 -11.20 -29.07
CA GLY A 16 19.45 -11.12 -27.62
C GLY A 16 18.35 -10.18 -27.16
N GLN A 17 17.36 -9.88 -28.01
CA GLN A 17 16.11 -9.29 -27.56
C GLN A 17 15.32 -10.37 -26.83
N ALA A 18 15.66 -10.57 -25.56
CA ALA A 18 14.83 -11.30 -24.61
C ALA A 18 13.44 -10.63 -24.61
N SER A 19 12.50 -11.29 -25.26
CA SER A 19 11.08 -10.96 -25.22
C SER A 19 10.62 -11.01 -23.77
N THR A 20 10.47 -9.84 -23.16
CA THR A 20 9.82 -9.74 -21.85
C THR A 20 8.39 -10.24 -22.03
N PRO A 21 7.93 -11.27 -21.29
CA PRO A 21 6.56 -11.73 -21.42
C PRO A 21 5.62 -10.57 -21.09
N PRO A 22 4.43 -10.45 -21.72
CA PRO A 22 3.40 -9.54 -21.27
C PRO A 22 2.79 -10.14 -19.99
N GLY A 23 3.45 -9.93 -18.85
CA GLY A 23 3.10 -10.49 -17.56
C GLY A 23 3.59 -9.56 -16.45
N ASP A 24 2.77 -9.40 -15.41
CA ASP A 24 2.89 -8.50 -14.26
C ASP A 24 4.27 -7.85 -14.04
N VAL A 25 4.27 -6.52 -13.87
CA VAL A 25 5.47 -5.69 -13.65
C VAL A 25 6.27 -6.17 -12.41
N ILE A 26 5.61 -6.84 -11.47
CA ILE A 26 6.16 -7.30 -10.18
C ILE A 26 5.57 -8.67 -9.82
N PRO A 27 6.33 -9.60 -9.21
CA PRO A 27 5.75 -10.83 -8.68
C PRO A 27 4.68 -10.54 -7.61
N PHE A 28 3.47 -11.07 -7.82
CA PHE A 28 2.29 -10.86 -6.96
C PHE A 28 2.52 -11.11 -5.46
N ARG A 29 3.38 -12.08 -5.10
CA ARG A 29 3.77 -12.34 -3.70
C ARG A 29 4.47 -11.16 -3.03
N GLN A 30 5.33 -10.44 -3.76
CA GLN A 30 6.01 -9.27 -3.23
C GLN A 30 5.03 -8.11 -3.05
N ALA A 31 4.12 -7.94 -4.01
CA ALA A 31 3.06 -6.94 -3.91
C ALA A 31 2.19 -7.20 -2.66
N LEU A 32 1.74 -8.44 -2.45
CA LEU A 32 1.00 -8.84 -1.24
C LEU A 32 1.76 -8.49 0.04
N GLY A 33 3.04 -8.83 0.13
CA GLY A 33 3.85 -8.50 1.31
C GLY A 33 3.94 -6.99 1.57
N ALA A 34 4.12 -6.19 0.53
CA ALA A 34 4.14 -4.74 0.64
C ALA A 34 2.79 -4.18 1.09
N TRP A 35 1.68 -4.63 0.50
CA TRP A 35 0.34 -4.20 0.90
C TRP A 35 0.01 -4.60 2.34
N THR A 36 0.39 -5.79 2.80
CA THR A 36 0.20 -6.21 4.19
C THR A 36 0.95 -5.28 5.14
N LEU A 37 2.21 -4.95 4.83
CA LEU A 37 3.02 -4.07 5.65
C LEU A 37 2.44 -2.66 5.72
N ILE A 38 2.05 -2.09 4.57
CA ILE A 38 1.39 -0.78 4.48
C ILE A 38 0.11 -0.77 5.33
N SER A 39 -0.68 -1.84 5.26
CA SER A 39 -1.95 -1.95 5.99
C SER A 39 -1.76 -2.15 7.49
N LEU A 40 -0.64 -2.74 7.92
CA LEU A 40 -0.27 -2.81 9.33
C LEU A 40 0.17 -1.44 9.87
N GLN A 41 0.58 -0.53 8.99
CA GLN A 41 1.12 0.77 9.32
C GLN A 41 0.07 1.90 9.21
N THR A 42 -1.18 1.63 9.59
CA THR A 42 -2.35 2.56 9.54
C THR A 42 -2.28 3.76 10.50
N PHE A 43 -1.10 4.11 11.02
CA PHE A 43 -0.94 5.21 11.97
C PHE A 43 -0.86 6.58 11.26
N GLY A 44 -1.36 7.62 11.92
CA GLY A 44 -1.25 9.01 11.42
C GLY A 44 -2.37 9.49 10.49
N GLY A 45 -3.50 8.78 10.45
CA GLY A 45 -4.67 9.17 9.65
C GLY A 45 -4.45 9.04 8.14
N PRO A 46 -5.33 9.63 7.30
CA PRO A 46 -5.24 9.50 5.85
C PRO A 46 -3.90 9.99 5.27
N ALA A 47 -3.42 11.14 5.75
CA ALA A 47 -2.15 11.72 5.32
C ALA A 47 -0.95 10.82 5.67
N GLY A 48 -0.94 10.23 6.89
CA GLY A 48 0.08 9.28 7.30
C GLY A 48 0.12 8.04 6.41
N GLN A 49 -1.05 7.50 6.05
CA GLN A 49 -1.14 6.32 5.17
C GLN A 49 -0.68 6.61 3.74
N ILE A 50 -1.03 7.78 3.20
CA ILE A 50 -0.55 8.22 1.87
C ILE A 50 0.97 8.39 1.89
N ALA A 51 1.54 8.96 2.96
CA ALA A 51 2.98 9.11 3.12
C ALA A 51 3.71 7.76 3.18
N VAL A 52 3.14 6.78 3.89
CA VAL A 52 3.66 5.40 3.93
C VAL A 52 3.61 4.77 2.52
N MET A 53 2.50 4.93 1.79
CA MET A 53 2.40 4.43 0.42
C MET A 53 3.43 5.07 -0.51
N GLN A 54 3.61 6.39 -0.44
CA GLN A 54 4.62 7.10 -1.24
C GLN A 54 6.01 6.57 -0.93
N ARG A 55 6.38 6.52 0.35
CA ARG A 55 7.69 6.02 0.79
C ARG A 55 7.93 4.58 0.35
N THR A 56 7.00 3.67 0.60
CA THR A 56 7.19 2.26 0.30
C THR A 56 7.16 1.98 -1.21
N LEU A 57 6.22 2.58 -1.95
CA LEU A 57 5.98 2.25 -3.36
C LEU A 57 6.85 3.07 -4.33
N VAL A 58 7.14 4.33 -3.99
CA VAL A 58 7.97 5.23 -4.81
C VAL A 58 9.43 5.17 -4.38
N ASP A 59 9.73 5.43 -3.11
CA ASP A 59 11.12 5.65 -2.68
C ASP A 59 11.87 4.33 -2.47
N GLU A 60 11.30 3.40 -1.70
CA GLU A 60 11.94 2.15 -1.30
C GLU A 60 11.87 1.07 -2.40
N LYS A 61 10.66 0.82 -2.93
CA LYS A 61 10.45 -0.24 -3.95
C LYS A 61 10.61 0.26 -5.38
N ARG A 62 10.44 1.56 -5.64
CA ARG A 62 10.52 2.18 -6.97
C ARG A 62 9.62 1.51 -8.02
N TRP A 63 8.47 1.01 -7.59
CA TRP A 63 7.50 0.31 -8.44
C TRP A 63 6.64 1.27 -9.25
N ILE A 64 6.41 2.47 -8.72
CA ILE A 64 5.69 3.55 -9.39
C ILE A 64 6.52 4.82 -9.28
N GLY A 65 6.66 5.56 -10.39
CA GLY A 65 7.38 6.83 -10.36
C GLY A 65 6.58 7.92 -9.63
N GLN A 66 7.29 8.86 -9.01
CA GLN A 66 6.70 9.97 -8.24
C GLN A 66 5.57 10.68 -9.00
N GLN A 67 5.80 11.02 -10.27
CA GLN A 67 4.80 11.73 -11.08
C GLN A 67 3.51 10.92 -11.27
N ARG A 68 3.63 9.61 -11.50
CA ARG A 68 2.48 8.73 -11.69
C ARG A 68 1.72 8.46 -10.38
N PHE A 69 2.43 8.41 -9.27
CA PHE A 69 1.82 8.37 -7.94
C PHE A 69 1.06 9.67 -7.63
N LEU A 70 1.64 10.84 -7.90
CA LEU A 70 0.97 12.13 -7.70
C LEU A 70 -0.27 12.30 -8.60
N HIS A 71 -0.22 11.80 -9.84
CA HIS A 71 -1.40 11.79 -10.71
C HIS A 71 -2.52 10.92 -10.14
N ALA A 72 -2.19 9.74 -9.61
CA ALA A 72 -3.14 8.88 -8.91
C ALA A 72 -3.74 9.55 -7.67
N LEU A 73 -2.90 10.19 -6.85
CA LEU A 73 -3.31 10.92 -5.66
C LEU A 73 -4.27 12.06 -6.00
N ASN A 74 -3.90 12.90 -6.97
CA ASN A 74 -4.75 14.01 -7.41
C ASN A 74 -6.10 13.52 -7.96
N TYR A 75 -6.12 12.37 -8.63
CA TYR A 75 -7.36 11.74 -9.07
C TYR A 75 -8.23 11.27 -7.90
N CYS A 76 -7.63 10.65 -6.87
CA CYS A 76 -8.35 10.23 -5.66
C CYS A 76 -8.86 11.41 -4.83
N MET A 77 -8.16 12.56 -4.83
CA MET A 77 -8.66 13.79 -4.19
C MET A 77 -9.88 14.40 -4.88
N LEU A 78 -10.06 14.15 -6.19
CA LEU A 78 -11.25 14.58 -6.93
C LEU A 78 -12.46 13.68 -6.68
N LEU A 79 -12.22 12.42 -6.30
CA LEU A 79 -13.28 11.45 -6.03
C LEU A 79 -13.77 11.61 -4.58
N PRO A 80 -15.09 11.78 -4.35
CA PRO A 80 -15.61 11.78 -2.99
C PRO A 80 -15.43 10.37 -2.38
N GLY A 81 -14.63 10.25 -1.33
CA GLY A 81 -14.45 8.98 -0.63
C GLY A 81 -13.20 8.90 0.25
N PRO A 82 -12.92 7.72 0.83
CA PRO A 82 -11.74 7.49 1.65
C PRO A 82 -10.48 7.48 0.79
N GLU A 83 -9.84 8.64 0.68
CA GLU A 83 -8.72 8.93 -0.22
C GLU A 83 -7.60 7.88 -0.19
N ALA A 84 -7.10 7.53 1.01
CA ALA A 84 -6.02 6.56 1.17
C ALA A 84 -6.39 5.15 0.66
N GLN A 85 -7.65 4.74 0.85
CA GLN A 85 -8.13 3.44 0.38
C GLN A 85 -8.37 3.44 -1.13
N GLN A 86 -8.88 4.55 -1.69
CA GLN A 86 -9.03 4.69 -3.15
C GLN A 86 -7.67 4.64 -3.83
N LEU A 87 -6.69 5.35 -3.27
CA LEU A 87 -5.32 5.36 -3.77
C LEU A 87 -4.68 3.98 -3.70
N SER A 88 -4.86 3.23 -2.60
CA SER A 88 -4.31 1.88 -2.47
C SER A 88 -4.89 0.92 -3.52
N ILE A 89 -6.20 0.97 -3.76
CA ILE A 89 -6.87 0.15 -4.78
C ILE A 89 -6.38 0.54 -6.18
N TYR A 90 -6.31 1.84 -6.49
CA TYR A 90 -5.90 2.31 -7.81
C TYR A 90 -4.43 2.03 -8.10
N VAL A 91 -3.54 2.25 -7.14
CA VAL A 91 -2.12 1.91 -7.27
C VAL A 91 -1.92 0.39 -7.30
N GLY A 92 -2.66 -0.37 -6.48
CA GLY A 92 -2.68 -1.82 -6.56
C GLY A 92 -3.10 -2.34 -7.93
N TRP A 93 -4.10 -1.71 -8.54
CA TRP A 93 -4.54 -1.99 -9.89
C TRP A 93 -3.49 -1.64 -10.94
N LEU A 94 -2.79 -0.52 -10.78
CA LEU A 94 -1.72 -0.12 -11.68
C LEU A 94 -0.51 -1.08 -11.65
N LEU A 95 -0.25 -1.73 -10.51
CA LEU A 95 0.89 -2.62 -10.32
C LEU A 95 0.67 -4.07 -10.81
N ASN A 96 -0.51 -4.66 -10.58
CA ASN A 96 -0.81 -6.07 -10.93
C ASN A 96 -2.24 -6.26 -11.50
N GLY A 97 -2.78 -5.23 -12.16
CA GLY A 97 -4.14 -5.24 -12.71
C GLY A 97 -5.22 -5.48 -11.66
N VAL A 98 -6.36 -6.04 -12.10
CA VAL A 98 -7.54 -6.29 -11.24
C VAL A 98 -7.20 -7.08 -9.97
N ARG A 99 -6.29 -8.04 -10.07
CA ARG A 99 -5.84 -8.86 -8.94
C ARG A 99 -5.10 -8.03 -7.90
N GLY A 100 -4.23 -7.12 -8.34
CA GLY A 100 -3.50 -6.20 -7.48
C GLY A 100 -4.42 -5.20 -6.78
N GLY A 101 -5.41 -4.65 -7.48
CA GLY A 101 -6.38 -3.72 -6.89
C GLY A 101 -7.26 -4.37 -5.82
N LEU A 102 -7.79 -5.57 -6.11
CA LEU A 102 -8.55 -6.36 -5.13
C LEU A 102 -7.69 -6.75 -3.92
N ALA A 103 -6.47 -7.21 -4.15
CA ALA A 103 -5.55 -7.56 -3.06
C ALA A 103 -5.23 -6.34 -2.19
N ALA A 104 -4.83 -5.21 -2.80
CA ALA A 104 -4.51 -3.99 -2.07
C ALA A 104 -5.68 -3.49 -1.22
N GLY A 105 -6.89 -3.42 -1.79
CA GLY A 105 -8.09 -3.00 -1.05
C GLY A 105 -8.47 -3.97 0.07
N THR A 106 -8.41 -5.28 -0.18
CA THR A 106 -8.76 -6.29 0.85
C THR A 106 -7.76 -6.26 1.98
N LEU A 107 -6.45 -6.24 1.68
CA LEU A 107 -5.39 -6.23 2.67
C LEU A 107 -5.41 -4.94 3.51
N PHE A 108 -5.85 -3.83 2.92
CA PHE A 108 -6.01 -2.56 3.62
C PHE A 108 -7.03 -2.61 4.77
N VAL A 109 -8.17 -3.29 4.56
CA VAL A 109 -9.24 -3.39 5.57
C VAL A 109 -9.01 -4.56 6.53
N LEU A 110 -8.33 -5.61 6.06
CA LEU A 110 -8.12 -6.86 6.79
C LEU A 110 -7.57 -6.71 8.22
N PRO A 111 -6.49 -5.94 8.50
CA PRO A 111 -5.94 -5.86 9.85
C PRO A 111 -6.92 -5.19 10.83
N GLY A 112 -7.67 -4.18 10.40
CA GLY A 112 -8.72 -3.55 11.20
C GLY A 112 -9.88 -4.51 11.49
N ALA A 113 -10.33 -5.24 10.48
CA ALA A 113 -11.39 -6.24 10.63
C ALA A 113 -10.96 -7.38 11.58
N LEU A 114 -9.74 -7.89 11.43
CA LEU A 114 -9.19 -8.91 12.32
C LEU A 114 -9.03 -8.41 13.75
N ALA A 115 -8.55 -7.17 13.95
CA ALA A 115 -8.45 -6.57 15.27
C ALA A 115 -9.84 -6.45 15.93
N MET A 116 -10.84 -5.95 15.20
CA MET A 116 -12.22 -5.85 15.70
C MET A 116 -12.82 -7.21 16.03
N LEU A 117 -12.64 -8.21 15.17
CA LEU A 117 -13.11 -9.57 15.42
C LEU A 117 -12.43 -10.19 16.65
N ALA A 118 -11.11 -10.02 16.79
CA ALA A 118 -10.36 -10.50 17.94
C ALA A 118 -10.85 -9.84 19.22
N LEU A 119 -11.03 -8.52 19.22
CA LEU A 119 -11.52 -7.77 20.37
C LEU A 119 -12.95 -8.17 20.74
N SER A 120 -13.81 -8.36 19.75
CA SER A 120 -15.18 -8.87 19.93
C SER A 120 -15.19 -10.27 20.53
N ALA A 121 -14.33 -11.17 20.05
CA ALA A 121 -14.23 -12.52 20.59
C ALA A 121 -13.75 -12.53 22.05
N VAL A 122 -12.77 -11.67 22.37
CA VAL A 122 -12.32 -11.46 23.76
C VAL A 122 -13.45 -10.93 24.62
N TYR A 123 -14.19 -9.91 24.14
CA TYR A 123 -15.32 -9.34 24.88
C TYR A 123 -16.42 -10.36 25.16
N VAL A 124 -16.83 -11.17 24.19
CA VAL A 124 -17.84 -12.22 24.40
C VAL A 124 -17.37 -13.29 25.39
N ARG A 125 -16.06 -13.57 25.44
CA ARG A 125 -15.51 -14.62 26.31
C ARG A 125 -15.20 -14.13 27.73
N PHE A 126 -14.84 -12.87 27.91
CA PHE A 126 -14.31 -12.32 29.17
C PHE A 126 -15.03 -11.07 29.67
N GLY A 127 -16.08 -10.61 28.98
CA GLY A 127 -16.76 -9.32 29.21
C GLY A 127 -17.30 -9.11 30.63
N ASP A 128 -17.72 -10.18 31.32
CA ASP A 128 -18.28 -10.13 32.68
C ASP A 128 -17.23 -10.10 33.80
N THR A 129 -15.94 -10.13 33.48
CA THR A 129 -14.89 -10.08 34.51
C THR A 129 -14.61 -8.65 34.97
N THR A 130 -14.38 -8.47 36.28
CA THR A 130 -14.04 -7.18 36.93
C THR A 130 -12.88 -6.45 36.23
N ILE A 131 -11.96 -7.19 35.62
CA ILE A 131 -10.82 -6.67 34.86
C ILE A 131 -11.29 -5.88 33.63
N VAL A 132 -12.28 -6.38 32.89
CA VAL A 132 -12.80 -5.73 31.68
C VAL A 132 -13.52 -4.44 32.04
N THR A 133 -14.34 -4.44 33.10
CA THR A 133 -15.00 -3.23 33.60
C THR A 133 -14.00 -2.17 34.05
N ALA A 134 -12.94 -2.57 34.77
CA ALA A 134 -11.87 -1.65 35.17
C ALA A 134 -11.10 -1.08 33.97
N LEU A 135 -10.85 -1.90 32.93
CA LEU A 135 -10.18 -1.47 31.71
C LEU A 135 -11.01 -0.44 30.94
N PHE A 136 -12.32 -0.69 30.73
CA PHE A 136 -13.20 0.26 30.05
C PHE A 136 -13.32 1.59 30.80
N ASN A 137 -13.39 1.56 32.13
CA ASN A 137 -13.39 2.76 32.96
C ASN A 137 -12.08 3.55 32.89
N GLY A 138 -10.94 2.88 32.67
CA GLY A 138 -9.64 3.53 32.49
C GLY A 138 -9.38 4.06 31.08
N ILE A 139 -9.91 3.39 30.04
CA ILE A 139 -9.71 3.79 28.64
C ILE A 139 -10.40 5.12 28.33
N ALA A 140 -11.63 5.33 28.81
CA ALA A 140 -12.37 6.57 28.54
C ALA A 140 -11.62 7.87 28.94
N PRO A 141 -11.12 8.02 30.18
CA PRO A 141 -10.34 9.20 30.56
C PRO A 141 -8.97 9.26 29.87
N ALA A 142 -8.34 8.12 29.56
CA ALA A 142 -7.09 8.08 28.82
C ALA A 142 -7.24 8.63 27.39
N ILE A 143 -8.30 8.23 26.67
CA ILE A 143 -8.62 8.77 25.34
C ILE A 143 -8.87 10.27 25.44
N LEU A 144 -9.64 10.72 26.43
CA LEU A 144 -9.89 12.15 26.64
C LEU A 144 -8.60 12.95 26.84
N ALA A 145 -7.67 12.44 27.64
CA ALA A 145 -6.37 13.07 27.86
C ALA A 145 -5.53 13.13 26.58
N ILE A 146 -5.52 12.07 25.77
CA ILE A 146 -4.81 12.04 24.47
C ILE A 146 -5.40 13.07 23.51
N VAL A 147 -6.73 13.15 23.40
CA VAL A 147 -7.40 14.12 22.51
C VAL A 147 -7.15 15.54 22.98
N ALA A 148 -7.28 15.81 24.28
CA ALA A 148 -6.98 17.13 24.85
C ALA A 148 -5.53 17.56 24.58
N HIS A 149 -4.58 16.64 24.75
CA HIS A 149 -3.17 16.89 24.45
C HIS A 149 -2.94 17.15 22.95
N ALA A 150 -3.59 16.39 22.06
CA ALA A 150 -3.49 16.60 20.63
C ALA A 150 -4.04 17.97 20.21
N VAL A 151 -5.18 18.41 20.78
CA VAL A 151 -5.75 19.73 20.53
C VAL A 151 -4.80 20.83 20.99
N TRP A 152 -4.23 20.71 22.19
CA TRP A 152 -3.30 21.71 22.71
C TRP A 152 -2.00 21.80 21.91
N ARG A 153 -1.54 20.70 21.30
CA ARG A 153 -0.37 20.71 20.43
C ARG A 153 -0.64 21.35 19.06
N VAL A 154 -1.89 21.32 18.58
CA VAL A 154 -2.29 21.82 17.26
C VAL A 154 -2.73 23.29 17.31
N GLY A 155 -3.30 23.75 18.42
CA GLY A 155 -3.65 25.16 18.67
C GLY A 155 -2.46 25.98 19.14
#